data_AF-A0A5B2YX80-F1
#
_entry.id   AF-A0A5B2YX80-F1
#
_cell.length_a   1.000
_cell.length_b   1.000
_cell.length_c   1.000
_cell.angle_alpha   90.00
_cell.angle_beta   90.00
_cell.angle_gamma   90.00
#
_symmetry.space_group_name_H-M   'P 1'
#
loop_
_entity.id
_entity.type
_entity.pdbx_description
1 polymer ?
#
loop_
_entity_poly.entity_id
_entity_poly.type
_entity_poly.pdbx_seq_one_letter_code
_entity_poly.pdbx_strand_id
1 'polypeptide(L)'
;MLSKKEKKKLQDLVSNNSKFHYMLTDRVRQDVKYYIVQCKSLEKAKEGFEKLSYLLSLFETNERPEWYTLSDLENDKKMIELLEKRSAYN
;
A
#
# COMPACT_ATOMS: atom_id res chain seq x y z
N MET A 1 -0.26 7.09 9.99
CA MET A 1 -0.38 8.27 9.12
C MET A 1 1.00 8.70 8.67
N LEU A 2 1.28 8.60 7.38
CA LEU A 2 2.53 9.00 6.75
C LEU A 2 2.77 10.48 6.97
N SER A 3 3.94 10.80 7.49
CA SER A 3 4.36 12.17 7.67
C SER A 3 4.54 12.87 6.32
N LYS A 4 4.46 14.21 6.32
CA LYS A 4 4.76 15.02 5.12
C LYS A 4 6.15 14.71 4.56
N LYS A 5 7.12 14.44 5.44
CA LYS A 5 8.49 14.08 5.08
C LYS A 5 8.56 12.74 4.33
N GLU A 6 7.83 11.74 4.79
CA GLU A 6 7.77 10.43 4.14
C GLU A 6 7.05 10.48 2.80
N LYS A 7 5.93 11.21 2.73
CA LYS A 7 5.22 11.43 1.47
C LYS A 7 6.13 12.09 0.43
N LYS A 8 6.81 13.17 0.81
CA LYS A 8 7.79 13.84 -0.08
C LYS A 8 8.90 12.89 -0.52
N LYS A 9 9.46 12.10 0.41
CA LYS A 9 10.50 11.11 0.06
C LYS A 9 10.00 10.08 -0.95
N LEU A 10 8.79 9.55 -0.77
CA LEU A 10 8.20 8.59 -1.72
C LEU A 10 7.95 9.23 -3.08
N GLN A 11 7.42 10.45 -3.10
CA GLN A 11 7.19 11.21 -4.32
C GLN A 11 8.51 11.46 -5.06
N ASP A 12 9.53 12.01 -4.39
CA ASP A 12 10.85 12.29 -4.99
C ASP A 12 11.49 11.02 -5.59
N LEU A 13 11.28 9.86 -4.96
CA LEU A 13 11.78 8.57 -5.44
C LEU A 13 11.11 8.11 -6.74
N VAL A 14 9.83 8.40 -6.93
CA VAL A 14 9.06 7.91 -8.10
C VAL A 14 8.91 8.96 -9.21
N SER A 15 9.02 10.25 -8.91
CA SER A 15 8.74 11.35 -9.85
C SER A 15 9.63 11.37 -11.09
N ASN A 16 10.82 10.78 -11.03
CA ASN A 16 11.79 10.83 -12.14
C ASN A 16 11.90 9.51 -12.92
N ASN A 17 11.18 8.46 -12.51
CA ASN A 17 11.31 7.14 -13.12
C ASN A 17 10.02 6.30 -12.94
N SER A 18 9.19 6.28 -13.99
CA SER A 18 7.93 5.52 -14.00
C SER A 18 8.14 4.02 -13.77
N LYS A 19 9.19 3.42 -14.35
CA LYS A 19 9.53 2.01 -14.10
C LYS A 19 9.82 1.75 -12.61
N PHE A 20 10.53 2.66 -11.96
CA PHE A 20 10.78 2.57 -10.53
C PHE A 20 9.48 2.73 -9.72
N HIS A 21 8.58 3.63 -10.14
CA HIS A 21 7.25 3.77 -9.53
C HIS A 21 6.46 2.47 -9.57
N TYR A 22 6.40 1.80 -10.72
CA TYR A 22 5.77 0.48 -10.85
C TYR A 22 6.40 -0.55 -9.92
N MET A 23 7.72 -0.68 -9.95
CA MET A 23 8.44 -1.68 -9.15
C MET A 23 8.25 -1.45 -7.64
N LEU A 24 8.35 -0.20 -7.19
CA LEU A 24 8.15 0.15 -5.78
C LEU A 24 6.71 -0.13 -5.36
N THR A 25 5.73 0.22 -6.19
CA THR A 25 4.31 -0.03 -5.89
C THR A 25 4.03 -1.51 -5.78
N ASP A 26 4.55 -2.34 -6.70
CA ASP A 26 4.38 -3.80 -6.62
C ASP A 26 5.05 -4.38 -5.38
N ARG A 27 6.25 -3.91 -5.04
CA ARG A 27 6.94 -4.36 -3.82
C ARG A 27 6.11 -4.06 -2.57
N VAL A 28 5.61 -2.83 -2.44
CA VAL A 28 4.78 -2.43 -1.29
C VAL A 28 3.48 -3.23 -1.26
N ARG A 29 2.85 -3.51 -2.42
CA ARG A 29 1.68 -4.40 -2.50
C ARG A 29 1.98 -5.79 -1.94
N GLN A 30 3.10 -6.40 -2.33
CA GLN A 30 3.50 -7.71 -1.84
C GLN A 30 3.75 -7.69 -0.33
N ASP A 31 4.41 -6.65 0.19
CA ASP A 31 4.64 -6.48 1.63
C ASP A 31 3.31 -6.36 2.40
N VAL A 32 2.33 -5.60 1.90
CA VAL A 32 0.99 -5.50 2.50
C VAL A 32 0.34 -6.87 2.60
N LYS A 33 0.32 -7.64 1.50
CA LYS A 33 -0.25 -8.99 1.50
C LYS A 33 0.47 -9.93 2.46
N TYR A 34 1.80 -9.84 2.53
CA TYR A 34 2.60 -10.60 3.48
C TYR A 34 2.23 -10.28 4.94
N TYR A 35 2.10 -9.01 5.29
CA TYR A 35 1.74 -8.61 6.65
C TYR A 35 0.31 -8.98 7.03
N ILE A 36 -0.63 -8.94 6.07
CA ILE A 36 -2.02 -9.35 6.28
C ILE A 36 -2.12 -10.86 6.51
N VAL A 37 -1.53 -11.66 5.61
CA VAL A 37 -1.79 -13.10 5.53
C VAL A 37 -0.84 -13.90 6.41
N GLN A 38 0.47 -13.61 6.32
CA GLN A 38 1.51 -14.43 6.94
C GLN A 38 1.82 -13.94 8.35
N CYS A 39 2.20 -12.67 8.51
CA CYS A 39 2.56 -12.14 9.83
C CYS A 39 1.36 -11.82 10.70
N LYS A 40 0.19 -11.57 10.10
CA LYS A 40 -1.00 -11.02 10.78
C LYS A 40 -0.68 -9.78 11.62
N SER A 41 0.28 -8.97 11.16
CA SER A 41 0.74 -7.76 11.86
C SER A 41 -0.10 -6.57 11.43
N LEU A 42 -1.03 -6.15 12.31
CA LEU A 42 -1.95 -5.05 12.01
C LEU A 42 -1.21 -3.73 11.75
N GLU A 43 -0.24 -3.40 12.60
CA GLU A 43 0.53 -2.16 12.50
C GLU A 43 1.26 -2.08 11.15
N LYS A 44 1.97 -3.15 10.78
CA LYS A 44 2.72 -3.20 9.51
C LYS A 44 1.81 -3.23 8.29
N ALA A 45 0.67 -3.92 8.37
CA ALA A 45 -0.32 -3.92 7.30
C ALA A 45 -0.90 -2.52 7.07
N LYS A 46 -1.27 -1.80 8.15
CA LYS A 46 -1.76 -0.41 8.06
C LYS A 46 -0.70 0.54 7.49
N GLU A 47 0.53 0.46 7.98
CA GLU A 47 1.64 1.28 7.50
C GLU A 47 1.92 1.04 6.01
N GLY A 48 1.99 -0.22 5.60
CA GLY A 48 2.20 -0.61 4.20
C GLY A 48 1.05 -0.17 3.30
N PHE A 49 -0.20 -0.34 3.74
CA PHE A 49 -1.39 0.02 2.98
C PHE A 49 -1.48 1.52 2.75
N GLU A 50 -1.09 2.32 3.74
CA GLU A 50 -1.03 3.77 3.59
C GLU A 50 0.02 4.19 2.55
N LYS A 51 1.20 3.56 2.55
CA LYS A 51 2.23 3.76 1.52
C LYS A 51 1.74 3.37 0.14
N LEU A 52 1.09 2.20 0.03
CA LEU A 52 0.52 1.69 -1.22
C LEU A 52 -0.51 2.65 -1.79
N SER A 53 -1.46 3.09 -0.96
CA SER A 53 -2.50 4.05 -1.36
C SER A 53 -1.91 5.36 -1.84
N TYR A 54 -0.87 5.86 -1.15
CA TYR A 54 -0.19 7.09 -1.57
C TYR A 54 0.56 6.90 -2.89
N LEU A 55 1.33 5.82 -3.06
CA LEU A 55 2.01 5.53 -4.32
C LEU A 55 1.03 5.39 -5.49
N LEU A 56 -0.12 4.75 -5.27
CA LEU A 56 -1.18 4.63 -6.28
C LEU A 56 -1.83 5.98 -6.66
N SER A 57 -1.86 6.92 -5.72
CA SER A 57 -2.36 8.28 -5.97
C SER A 57 -1.40 9.14 -6.80
N LEU A 58 -0.13 8.73 -6.91
CA LEU A 58 0.88 9.43 -7.70
C LEU A 58 0.89 9.01 -9.18
N PHE A 59 0.23 7.91 -9.55
CA PHE A 59 0.12 7.51 -10.96
C PHE A 59 -0.86 8.43 -11.68
N GLU A 60 -0.54 8.75 -12.94
CA GLU A 60 -1.54 9.28 -13.85
C GLU A 60 -2.65 8.25 -14.10
N THR A 61 -3.87 8.71 -14.41
CA THR A 61 -5.05 7.83 -14.53
C THR A 61 -4.86 6.71 -15.56
N ASN A 62 -4.14 7.00 -16.65
CA ASN A 62 -3.79 6.09 -17.75
C ASN A 62 -2.56 5.22 -17.46
N GLU A 63 -1.79 5.52 -16.41
CA GLU A 63 -0.58 4.77 -16.04
C GLU A 63 -0.82 3.83 -14.85
N ARG A 64 -2.05 3.68 -14.40
CA ARG A 64 -2.32 2.78 -13.27
C ARG A 64 -1.99 1.33 -13.63
N PRO A 65 -1.37 0.57 -12.70
CA PRO A 65 -1.04 -0.82 -12.98
C PRO A 65 -2.28 -1.69 -13.15
N GLU A 66 -2.37 -2.43 -14.27
CA GLU A 66 -3.48 -3.35 -14.56
C GLU A 66 -3.57 -4.50 -13.55
N TRP A 67 -2.44 -4.90 -12.96
CA TRP A 67 -2.34 -5.98 -11.97
C TRP A 67 -2.79 -5.58 -10.56
N TYR A 68 -3.19 -4.32 -10.34
CA TYR A 68 -3.75 -3.87 -9.06
C TYR A 68 -4.88 -2.87 -9.25
N THR A 69 -6.08 -3.38 -9.14
CA THR A 69 -7.31 -2.63 -9.38
C THR A 69 -7.81 -1.93 -8.11
N LEU A 70 -8.79 -1.03 -8.26
CA LEU A 70 -9.50 -0.46 -7.12
C LEU A 70 -10.21 -1.53 -6.27
N SER A 71 -10.66 -2.62 -6.88
CA SER A 71 -11.26 -3.75 -6.18
C SER A 71 -10.24 -4.47 -5.30
N ASP A 72 -8.99 -4.62 -5.77
CA ASP A 72 -7.91 -5.20 -4.97
C ASP A 72 -7.58 -4.32 -3.76
N LEU A 73 -7.53 -3.00 -3.96
CA LEU A 73 -7.30 -2.04 -2.88
C LEU A 73 -8.39 -2.10 -1.80
N GLU A 74 -9.67 -2.17 -2.21
CA GLU A 74 -10.79 -2.29 -1.28
C GLU A 74 -10.79 -3.64 -0.55
N ASN A 75 -10.39 -4.71 -1.22
CA ASN A 75 -10.23 -6.01 -0.59
C ASN A 75 -9.12 -6.01 0.47
N ASP A 76 -7.95 -5.45 0.16
CA ASP A 76 -6.84 -5.35 1.12
C ASP A 76 -7.27 -4.51 2.34
N LYS A 77 -8.01 -3.42 2.13
CA LYS A 77 -8.59 -2.61 3.22
C LYS A 77 -9.52 -3.42 4.12
N LYS A 78 -10.47 -4.16 3.55
CA LYS A 78 -11.40 -5.03 4.32
C LYS A 78 -10.65 -6.09 5.12
N MET A 79 -9.59 -6.67 4.57
CA MET A 79 -8.77 -7.65 5.27
C MET A 79 -8.03 -7.05 6.46
N ILE A 80 -7.54 -5.81 6.34
CA ILE A 80 -6.94 -5.06 7.45
C ILE A 80 -7.98 -4.76 8.53
N GLU A 81 -9.19 -4.35 8.16
CA GLU A 81 -10.28 -4.10 9.11
C GLU A 81 -10.70 -5.38 9.86
N LEU A 82 -10.70 -6.54 9.17
CA LEU A 82 -10.94 -7.84 9.80
C LEU A 82 -9.83 -8.22 10.79
N LEU A 83 -8.57 -7.97 10.44
CA LEU A 83 -7.43 -8.16 11.35
C LEU A 83 -7.54 -7.28 12.59
N GLU A 84 -7.93 -6.02 12.40
CA GLU A 84 -8.14 -5.06 13.49
C GLU A 84 -9.21 -5.55 14.47
N LYS A 85 -10.36 -5.97 13.95
CA LYS A 85 -11.42 -6.55 14.77
C LYS A 85 -10.91 -7.74 15.57
N ARG A 86 -10.19 -8.68 14.94
CA ARG A 86 -9.63 -9.85 15.64
C ARG A 86 -8.62 -9.48 16.73
N SER A 87 -7.80 -8.46 16.51
CA SER A 87 -6.86 -7.99 17.54
C SER A 87 -7.53 -7.28 18.71
N ALA A 88 -8.73 -6.72 18.52
CA ALA A 88 -9.48 -6.04 19.58
C ALA A 88 -10.17 -7.00 20.56
N TYR A 89 -10.28 -8.29 20.21
CA TYR A 89 -10.90 -9.33 21.04
C TYR A 89 -9.89 -10.29 21.69
N ASN A 90 -8.59 -10.08 21.49
CA ASN A 90 -7.50 -10.82 22.17
C ASN A 90 -6.78 -9.90 23.15
#